data_AF-A0A106C1Q1-F1
#
_entry.id   AF-A0A106C1Q1-F1
#
_cell.length_a   1.000
_cell.length_b   1.000
_cell.length_c   1.000
_cell.angle_alpha   90.00
_cell.angle_beta   90.00
_cell.angle_gamma   90.00
#
_symmetry.space_group_name_H-M   'P 1'
#
loop_
_entity.id
_entity.type
_entity.pdbx_description
1 polymer ?
#
loop_
_entity_poly.entity_id
_entity_poly.type
_entity_poly.pdbx_seq_one_letter_code
_entity_poly.pdbx_strand_id
1 'polypeptide(L)'
;MYTVKPTIDPYLFEKQFEAFKKFVEEQSNVSFLSFASNPYTDEQEGYKYNIYRTARDKLTFQAWKESDIGSGDIIAATIEAIEFQSNNLVQWQNRYGDEKRPHHPLHEAKTSFENTRIIEQCLFDFYHKSDVIGSFDELINIFGKKYALIAYLFFVKDNSKYLPIAPLYLDRSFELLGVDLKTNKRCSWENYSLYIYAVNEIKLMLTEALSSNISLLDAHSFAWMLSAQMEKQGKLADTKEYLSLSDTERDAIVKSRIGQGQFRKSLIEYWSKCAITGCQKHELLKASHIKPWSRSEPIERISLYNGLLLSPNLDSCFDSGFISFDDSGKIMVSNELNEKDMRSLGIQNEMKLFRIEPEHRKYLVYHRENIFKKS
;
A
#
# COMPACT_ATOMS: atom_id res chain seq x y z
N MET A 1 12.67 -1.02 25.34
CA MET A 1 13.03 -0.27 24.11
C MET A 1 11.77 -0.15 23.28
N TYR A 2 11.35 1.07 22.93
CA TYR A 2 10.25 1.25 21.98
C TYR A 2 10.74 0.79 20.61
N THR A 3 10.16 -0.28 20.07
CA THR A 3 10.41 -0.71 18.69
C THR A 3 9.83 0.36 17.77
N VAL A 4 10.71 1.08 17.05
CA VAL A 4 10.28 2.06 16.06
C VAL A 4 9.53 1.31 14.96
N LYS A 5 8.29 1.70 14.72
CA LYS A 5 7.48 1.10 13.66
C LYS A 5 8.05 1.50 12.29
N PRO A 6 8.23 0.58 11.35
CA PRO A 6 8.77 0.91 10.04
C PRO A 6 7.81 1.86 9.32
N THR A 7 8.32 2.96 8.77
CA THR A 7 7.53 3.95 8.03
C THR A 7 8.00 4.00 6.59
N ILE A 8 7.09 3.79 5.66
CA ILE A 8 7.38 3.86 4.22
C ILE A 8 7.65 5.32 3.83
N ASP A 9 8.75 5.57 3.11
CA ASP A 9 9.05 6.89 2.59
C ASP A 9 8.03 7.25 1.48
N PRO A 10 7.20 8.29 1.66
CA PRO A 10 6.17 8.62 0.68
C PRO A 10 6.71 9.04 -0.69
N TYR A 11 7.92 9.61 -0.73
CA TYR A 11 8.56 9.96 -1.98
C TYR A 11 8.93 8.71 -2.77
N LEU A 12 9.65 7.79 -2.12
CA LEU A 12 10.11 6.54 -2.72
C LEU A 12 8.93 5.67 -3.16
N PHE A 13 7.90 5.54 -2.31
CA PHE A 13 6.69 4.80 -2.66
C PHE A 13 6.04 5.32 -3.94
N GLU A 14 5.77 6.62 -4.05
CA GLU A 14 5.11 7.19 -5.23
C GLU A 14 5.95 6.94 -6.49
N LYS A 15 7.28 7.11 -6.41
CA LYS A 15 8.17 6.84 -7.55
C LYS A 15 8.13 5.37 -7.96
N GLN A 16 8.25 4.44 -7.01
CA GLN A 16 8.21 3.01 -7.32
C GLN A 16 6.82 2.56 -7.79
N PHE A 17 5.75 3.14 -7.25
CA PHE A 17 4.38 2.84 -7.67
C PHE A 17 4.09 3.32 -9.10
N GLU A 18 4.55 4.52 -9.48
CA GLU A 18 4.45 4.98 -10.88
C GLU A 18 5.25 4.10 -11.85
N ALA A 19 6.44 3.66 -11.44
CA ALA A 19 7.23 2.70 -12.22
C ALA A 19 6.54 1.33 -12.32
N PHE A 20 5.91 0.87 -11.23
CA PHE A 20 5.16 -0.38 -11.18
C PHE A 20 3.97 -0.36 -12.14
N LYS A 21 3.17 0.71 -12.15
CA LYS A 21 2.03 0.84 -13.09
C LYS A 21 2.51 0.70 -14.53
N LYS A 22 3.52 1.47 -14.93
CA LYS A 22 4.10 1.40 -16.29
C LYS A 22 4.60 0.00 -16.61
N PHE A 23 5.33 -0.62 -15.69
CA PHE A 23 5.86 -1.96 -15.86
C PHE A 23 4.73 -2.98 -16.12
N VAL A 24 3.71 -3.00 -15.27
CA VAL A 24 2.59 -3.94 -15.40
C VAL A 24 1.80 -3.68 -16.69
N GLU A 25 1.57 -2.41 -17.04
CA GLU A 25 0.90 -2.03 -18.28
C GLU A 25 1.68 -2.46 -19.53
N GLU A 26 3.01 -2.34 -19.52
CA GLU A 26 3.89 -2.83 -20.60
C GLU A 26 3.83 -4.35 -20.74
N GLN A 27 3.70 -5.10 -19.64
CA GLN A 27 3.64 -6.56 -19.67
C GLN A 27 2.29 -7.08 -20.17
N SER A 28 1.18 -6.42 -19.82
CA SER A 28 -0.17 -6.89 -20.16
C SER A 28 -0.84 -6.16 -21.32
N ASN A 29 -0.31 -5.02 -21.78
CA ASN A 29 -1.00 -4.07 -22.67
C ASN A 29 -2.39 -3.64 -22.16
N VAL A 30 -2.57 -3.60 -20.83
CA VAL A 30 -3.84 -3.26 -20.16
C VAL A 30 -3.57 -2.30 -19.03
N SER A 31 -4.34 -1.21 -18.95
CA SER A 31 -4.21 -0.20 -17.89
C SER A 31 -4.36 -0.81 -16.49
N PHE A 32 -3.53 -0.35 -15.56
CA PHE A 32 -3.57 -0.85 -14.19
C PHE A 32 -4.68 -0.18 -13.38
N LEU A 33 -5.79 -0.90 -13.15
CA LEU A 33 -6.89 -0.47 -12.28
C LEU A 33 -6.86 -1.14 -10.90
N SER A 34 -6.57 -2.43 -10.86
CA SER A 34 -6.43 -3.22 -9.63
C SER A 34 -5.55 -4.45 -9.89
N PHE A 35 -5.04 -5.06 -8.82
CA PHE A 35 -4.25 -6.30 -8.89
C PHE A 35 -5.05 -7.47 -9.45
N ALA A 36 -6.31 -7.62 -9.03
CA ALA A 36 -7.16 -8.73 -9.46
C ALA A 36 -7.65 -8.59 -10.91
N SER A 37 -7.76 -7.37 -11.43
CA SER A 37 -8.27 -7.12 -12.79
C SER A 37 -7.17 -7.04 -13.85
N ASN A 38 -5.90 -6.88 -13.45
CA ASN A 38 -4.81 -6.81 -14.40
C ASN A 38 -4.27 -8.23 -14.71
N PRO A 39 -4.23 -8.66 -15.99
CA PRO A 39 -3.85 -10.03 -16.34
C PRO A 39 -2.44 -10.43 -15.87
N TYR A 40 -1.48 -9.50 -15.89
CA TYR A 40 -0.10 -9.81 -15.53
C TYR A 40 0.04 -9.99 -14.01
N THR A 41 -0.56 -9.12 -13.20
CA THR A 41 -0.50 -9.28 -11.74
C THR A 41 -1.27 -10.52 -11.27
N ASP A 42 -2.39 -10.86 -11.91
CA ASP A 42 -3.15 -12.09 -11.59
C ASP A 42 -2.35 -13.35 -11.96
N GLU A 43 -1.76 -13.40 -13.15
CA GLU A 43 -0.93 -14.53 -13.58
C GLU A 43 0.30 -14.71 -12.67
N GLN A 44 0.99 -13.61 -12.35
CA GLN A 44 2.24 -13.68 -11.60
C GLN A 44 2.04 -13.89 -10.10
N GLU A 45 0.99 -13.32 -9.50
CA GLU A 45 0.83 -13.27 -8.04
C GLU A 45 -0.52 -13.78 -7.51
N GLY A 46 -1.51 -13.99 -8.39
CA GLY A 46 -2.84 -14.50 -8.03
C GLY A 46 -2.80 -15.93 -7.45
N TYR A 47 -1.76 -16.71 -7.76
CA TYR A 47 -1.59 -18.07 -7.25
C TYR A 47 -1.59 -18.14 -5.70
N LYS A 48 -1.18 -17.07 -5.00
CA LYS A 48 -1.17 -17.03 -3.52
C LYS A 48 -2.57 -17.19 -2.92
N TYR A 49 -3.60 -16.62 -3.57
CA TYR A 49 -4.99 -16.79 -3.17
C TYR A 49 -5.44 -18.24 -3.35
N ASN A 50 -5.00 -18.90 -4.42
CA ASN A 50 -5.29 -20.32 -4.65
C ASN A 50 -4.62 -21.20 -3.60
N ILE A 51 -3.34 -20.97 -3.31
CA ILE A 51 -2.61 -21.69 -2.25
C ILE A 51 -3.34 -21.55 -0.91
N TYR A 52 -3.77 -20.34 -0.54
CA TYR A 52 -4.52 -20.12 0.70
C TYR A 52 -5.82 -20.94 0.74
N ARG A 53 -6.64 -20.87 -0.32
CA ARG A 53 -7.91 -21.60 -0.40
C ARG A 53 -7.68 -23.11 -0.30
N THR A 54 -6.80 -23.66 -1.13
CA THR A 54 -6.48 -25.10 -1.13
C THR A 54 -5.93 -25.56 0.23
N ALA A 55 -5.05 -24.78 0.85
CA ALA A 55 -4.52 -25.12 2.17
C ALA A 55 -5.62 -25.14 3.24
N ARG A 56 -6.54 -24.17 3.23
CA ARG A 56 -7.68 -24.14 4.16
C ARG A 56 -8.65 -25.29 3.94
N ASP A 57 -8.92 -25.64 2.69
CA ASP A 57 -9.80 -26.76 2.33
C ASP A 57 -9.22 -28.10 2.77
N LYS A 58 -7.89 -28.22 2.86
CA LYS A 58 -7.20 -29.42 3.37
C LYS A 58 -7.11 -29.44 4.88
N LEU A 59 -6.86 -28.29 5.49
CA LEU A 59 -6.68 -28.18 6.93
C LEU A 59 -8.00 -28.38 7.67
N THR A 60 -9.09 -27.76 7.17
CA THR A 60 -10.46 -27.84 7.74
C THR A 60 -10.56 -27.62 9.24
N PHE A 61 -9.65 -26.82 9.81
CA PHE A 61 -9.46 -26.76 11.26
C PHE A 61 -10.67 -26.30 12.04
N GLN A 62 -11.63 -25.60 11.42
CA GLN A 62 -12.87 -25.21 12.10
C GLN A 62 -13.75 -26.40 12.49
N ALA A 63 -13.52 -27.59 11.92
CA ALA A 63 -14.24 -28.81 12.23
C ALA A 63 -13.55 -29.68 13.31
N TRP A 64 -12.32 -29.34 13.70
CA TRP A 64 -11.58 -30.11 14.70
C TRP A 64 -12.22 -30.01 16.08
N LYS A 65 -12.03 -31.05 16.87
CA LYS A 65 -12.51 -31.19 18.25
C LYS A 65 -11.33 -31.54 19.16
N GLU A 66 -11.47 -31.25 20.45
CA GLU A 66 -10.46 -31.67 21.44
C GLU A 66 -10.25 -33.20 21.46
N SER A 67 -11.26 -33.98 21.07
CA SER A 67 -11.16 -35.44 20.93
C SER A 67 -10.24 -35.90 19.80
N ASP A 68 -9.95 -35.02 18.84
CA ASP A 68 -9.09 -35.33 17.69
C ASP A 68 -7.60 -35.20 18.06
N ILE A 69 -7.29 -34.63 19.23
CA ILE A 69 -5.92 -34.46 19.72
C ILE A 69 -5.34 -35.83 20.12
N GLY A 70 -4.25 -36.23 19.46
CA GLY A 70 -3.59 -37.51 19.62
C GLY A 70 -4.01 -38.55 18.58
N SER A 71 -4.95 -38.25 17.67
CA SER A 71 -5.38 -39.19 16.62
C SER A 71 -4.38 -39.28 15.46
N GLY A 72 -3.60 -38.22 15.22
CA GLY A 72 -2.74 -38.07 14.05
C GLY A 72 -3.41 -37.37 12.86
N ASP A 73 -4.72 -37.10 12.93
CA ASP A 73 -5.48 -36.49 11.84
C ASP A 73 -5.16 -35.00 11.67
N ILE A 74 -4.92 -34.26 12.77
CA ILE A 74 -4.54 -32.84 12.74
C ILE A 74 -3.17 -32.69 12.08
N ILE A 75 -2.22 -33.56 12.44
CA ILE A 75 -0.91 -33.61 11.80
C ILE A 75 -1.06 -33.96 10.31
N ALA A 76 -1.87 -34.96 9.97
CA ALA A 76 -2.09 -35.37 8.58
C ALA A 76 -2.66 -34.22 7.74
N ALA A 77 -3.72 -33.55 8.22
CA ALA A 77 -4.32 -32.40 7.57
C ALA A 77 -3.33 -31.23 7.41
N THR A 78 -2.48 -31.01 8.42
CA THR A 78 -1.43 -29.97 8.36
C THR A 78 -0.37 -30.30 7.32
N ILE A 79 0.07 -31.56 7.23
CA ILE A 79 1.01 -32.00 6.19
C ILE A 79 0.38 -31.83 4.81
N GLU A 80 -0.88 -32.22 4.62
CA GLU A 80 -1.56 -32.05 3.33
C GLU A 80 -1.69 -30.58 2.95
N ALA A 81 -1.99 -29.71 3.92
CA ALA A 81 -2.03 -28.28 3.70
C ALA A 81 -0.66 -27.70 3.35
N ILE A 82 0.45 -28.37 3.62
CA ILE A 82 1.81 -27.94 3.21
C ILE A 82 2.20 -28.58 1.88
N GLU A 83 2.00 -29.89 1.73
CA GLU A 83 2.49 -30.73 0.64
C GLU A 83 1.47 -30.87 -0.49
N PHE A 84 1.38 -29.84 -1.35
CA PHE A 84 0.61 -29.94 -2.59
C PHE A 84 1.29 -29.22 -3.75
N GLN A 85 1.03 -29.70 -4.98
CA GLN A 85 1.82 -29.40 -6.18
C GLN A 85 2.03 -27.90 -6.44
N SER A 86 1.00 -27.07 -6.23
CA SER A 86 1.07 -25.63 -6.46
C SER A 86 1.65 -24.82 -5.30
N ASN A 87 1.89 -25.43 -4.13
CA ASN A 87 2.43 -24.71 -2.99
C ASN A 87 3.93 -24.42 -3.15
N ASN A 88 4.25 -23.19 -3.52
CA ASN A 88 5.63 -22.68 -3.62
C ASN A 88 5.99 -21.70 -2.48
N LEU A 89 5.09 -21.43 -1.53
CA LEU A 89 5.33 -20.52 -0.40
C LEU A 89 6.23 -21.14 0.67
N VAL A 90 6.33 -22.47 0.69
CA VAL A 90 7.19 -23.25 1.60
C VAL A 90 8.02 -24.24 0.80
N GLN A 91 9.29 -24.42 1.14
CA GLN A 91 10.17 -25.40 0.51
C GLN A 91 9.93 -26.80 1.08
N TRP A 92 8.79 -27.41 0.77
CA TRP A 92 8.36 -28.70 1.34
C TRP A 92 8.90 -29.93 0.59
N GLN A 93 9.39 -29.74 -0.65
CA GLN A 93 9.89 -30.83 -1.49
C GLN A 93 11.17 -31.45 -0.92
N ASN A 94 11.29 -32.79 -1.00
CA ASN A 94 12.50 -33.52 -0.61
C ASN A 94 13.62 -33.37 -1.65
N ARG A 95 14.27 -32.21 -1.68
CA ARG A 95 15.45 -31.97 -2.54
C ARG A 95 16.78 -32.32 -1.86
N TYR A 96 16.80 -32.38 -0.53
CA TYR A 96 18.03 -32.49 0.28
C TYR A 96 17.93 -33.52 1.42
N GLY A 97 16.96 -34.43 1.37
CA GLY A 97 16.63 -35.34 2.46
C GLY A 97 15.30 -34.98 3.12
N ASP A 98 14.53 -35.99 3.53
CA ASP A 98 13.22 -35.79 4.16
C ASP A 98 13.35 -35.06 5.50
N GLU A 99 14.47 -35.23 6.20
CA GLU A 99 14.81 -34.57 7.45
C GLU A 99 15.12 -33.07 7.30
N LYS A 100 15.38 -32.61 6.07
CA LYS A 100 15.62 -31.19 5.78
C LYS A 100 14.34 -30.41 5.51
N ARG A 101 13.20 -31.08 5.32
CA ARG A 101 11.91 -30.42 5.12
C ARG A 101 11.59 -29.54 6.34
N PRO A 102 11.12 -28.29 6.15
CA PRO A 102 10.82 -27.39 7.26
C PRO A 102 9.85 -27.97 8.30
N HIS A 103 8.92 -28.81 7.85
CA HIS A 103 7.87 -29.43 8.64
C HIS A 103 8.16 -30.92 8.95
N HIS A 104 9.41 -31.38 8.80
CA HIS A 104 9.79 -32.75 9.16
C HIS A 104 9.34 -33.20 10.57
N PRO A 105 9.34 -32.33 11.61
CA PRO A 105 8.82 -32.70 12.93
C PRO A 105 7.37 -33.27 12.91
N LEU A 106 6.54 -32.90 11.94
CA LEU A 106 5.20 -33.47 11.76
C LEU A 106 5.25 -34.95 11.36
N HIS A 107 6.20 -35.32 10.50
CA HIS A 107 6.39 -36.71 10.09
C HIS A 107 7.01 -37.54 11.21
N GLU A 108 7.97 -36.98 11.93
CA GLU A 108 8.63 -37.65 13.07
C GLU A 108 7.64 -37.92 14.21
N ALA A 109 6.73 -36.99 14.51
CA ALA A 109 5.77 -37.15 15.60
C ALA A 109 4.83 -38.34 15.43
N LYS A 110 4.51 -38.75 14.20
CA LYS A 110 3.67 -39.94 13.92
C LYS A 110 4.26 -41.25 14.45
N THR A 111 5.54 -41.26 14.81
CA THR A 111 6.23 -42.45 15.35
C THR A 111 5.96 -42.67 16.84
N SER A 112 5.39 -41.68 17.55
CA SER A 112 5.11 -41.75 18.99
C SER A 112 3.75 -41.12 19.30
N PHE A 113 2.92 -41.84 20.06
CA PHE A 113 1.63 -41.32 20.51
C PHE A 113 1.80 -40.03 21.34
N GLU A 114 2.80 -39.98 22.22
CA GLU A 114 3.06 -38.80 23.07
C GLU A 114 3.45 -37.59 22.21
N ASN A 115 4.35 -37.77 21.24
CA ASN A 115 4.77 -36.68 20.35
C ASN A 115 3.62 -36.21 19.44
N THR A 116 2.82 -37.15 18.92
CA THR A 116 1.59 -36.84 18.16
C THR A 116 0.68 -35.95 19.00
N ARG A 117 0.37 -36.36 20.23
CA ARG A 117 -0.51 -35.61 21.12
C ARG A 117 0.02 -34.21 21.42
N ILE A 118 1.32 -34.06 21.70
CA ILE A 118 1.94 -32.76 21.99
C ILE A 118 1.84 -31.81 20.79
N ILE A 119 2.20 -32.28 19.59
CA ILE A 119 2.16 -31.44 18.39
C ILE A 119 0.72 -31.11 18.01
N GLU A 120 -0.20 -32.06 18.08
CA GLU A 120 -1.61 -31.82 17.77
C GLU A 120 -2.27 -30.86 18.75
N GLN A 121 -1.93 -30.92 20.04
CA GLN A 121 -2.39 -29.95 21.02
C GLN A 121 -1.93 -28.52 20.65
N CYS A 122 -0.65 -28.36 20.30
CA CYS A 122 -0.11 -27.06 19.88
C CYS A 122 -0.79 -26.56 18.59
N LEU A 123 -0.97 -27.42 17.58
CA LEU A 123 -1.65 -27.03 16.33
C LEU A 123 -3.13 -26.70 16.56
N PHE A 124 -3.83 -27.49 17.38
CA PHE A 124 -5.22 -27.24 17.74
C PHE A 124 -5.36 -25.88 18.42
N ASP A 125 -4.53 -25.61 19.43
CA ASP A 125 -4.48 -24.35 20.15
C ASP A 125 -4.12 -23.19 19.24
N PHE A 126 -3.12 -23.36 18.37
CA PHE A 126 -2.75 -22.36 17.39
C PHE A 126 -3.93 -21.95 16.50
N TYR A 127 -4.78 -22.87 16.06
CA TYR A 127 -5.90 -22.52 15.17
C TYR A 127 -7.17 -22.05 15.91
N HIS A 128 -7.37 -22.43 17.18
CA HIS A 128 -8.59 -22.12 17.94
C HIS A 128 -8.44 -21.02 19.00
N LYS A 129 -7.24 -20.81 19.54
CA LYS A 129 -6.98 -19.80 20.58
C LYS A 129 -6.47 -18.49 19.97
N SER A 130 -6.61 -17.42 20.75
CA SER A 130 -6.23 -16.05 20.39
C SER A 130 -4.83 -15.65 20.86
N ASP A 131 -4.09 -16.51 21.56
CA ASP A 131 -2.72 -16.22 21.99
C ASP A 131 -1.72 -16.33 20.84
N VAL A 132 -1.52 -15.21 20.16
CA VAL A 132 -0.69 -15.13 18.97
C VAL A 132 0.81 -15.24 19.29
N ILE A 133 1.25 -14.65 20.42
CA ILE A 133 2.68 -14.61 20.79
C ILE A 133 3.10 -16.00 21.25
N GLY A 134 2.35 -16.59 22.19
CA GLY A 134 2.59 -17.95 22.67
C GLY A 134 2.56 -18.96 21.54
N SER A 135 1.57 -18.86 20.63
CA SER A 135 1.52 -19.72 19.44
C SER A 135 2.78 -19.61 18.57
N PHE A 136 3.32 -18.41 18.35
CA PHE A 136 4.51 -18.24 17.51
C PHE A 136 5.73 -18.92 18.15
N ASP A 137 5.89 -18.77 19.46
CA ASP A 137 6.98 -19.39 20.23
C ASP A 137 6.85 -20.92 20.27
N GLU A 138 5.63 -21.45 20.45
CA GLU A 138 5.39 -22.90 20.39
C GLU A 138 5.70 -23.48 19.01
N LEU A 139 5.31 -22.79 17.93
CA LEU A 139 5.67 -23.21 16.56
C LEU A 139 7.19 -23.15 16.33
N ILE A 140 7.91 -22.20 16.93
CA ILE A 140 9.40 -22.21 16.93
C ILE A 140 9.92 -23.42 17.70
N ASN A 141 9.34 -23.78 18.84
CA ASN A 141 9.79 -24.94 19.61
C ASN A 141 9.63 -26.25 18.82
N ILE A 142 8.58 -26.37 18.02
CA ILE A 142 8.33 -27.55 17.16
C ILE A 142 9.21 -27.54 15.92
N PHE A 143 9.17 -26.46 15.13
CA PHE A 143 9.79 -26.43 13.80
C PHE A 143 11.21 -25.85 13.78
N GLY A 144 11.65 -25.25 14.88
CA GLY A 144 12.81 -24.36 14.90
C GLY A 144 12.51 -23.02 14.22
N LYS A 145 13.55 -22.25 13.92
CA LYS A 145 13.46 -20.92 13.27
C LYS A 145 13.14 -20.99 11.77
N LYS A 146 12.18 -21.82 11.36
CA LYS A 146 11.72 -22.01 9.98
C LYS A 146 10.72 -20.92 9.61
N TYR A 147 11.22 -19.69 9.49
CA TYR A 147 10.40 -18.48 9.41
C TYR A 147 9.32 -18.53 8.31
N ALA A 148 9.67 -19.00 7.11
CA ALA A 148 8.73 -19.14 6.00
C ALA A 148 7.58 -20.12 6.30
N LEU A 149 7.86 -21.25 6.98
CA LEU A 149 6.83 -22.21 7.37
C LEU A 149 5.90 -21.61 8.43
N ILE A 150 6.45 -20.99 9.47
CA ILE A 150 5.66 -20.40 10.55
C ILE A 150 4.77 -19.28 10.00
N ALA A 151 5.33 -18.36 9.20
CA ALA A 151 4.57 -17.31 8.53
C ALA A 151 3.49 -17.86 7.60
N TYR A 152 3.76 -18.98 6.91
CA TYR A 152 2.79 -19.68 6.08
C TYR A 152 1.61 -20.23 6.89
N LEU A 153 1.86 -20.88 8.04
CA LEU A 153 0.78 -21.38 8.91
C LEU A 153 -0.10 -20.23 9.43
N PHE A 154 0.50 -19.10 9.81
CA PHE A 154 -0.22 -17.88 10.16
C PHE A 154 -1.04 -17.32 8.98
N PHE A 155 -0.46 -17.28 7.78
CA PHE A 155 -1.17 -16.88 6.56
C PHE A 155 -2.40 -17.78 6.29
N VAL A 156 -2.29 -19.09 6.45
CA VAL A 156 -3.40 -20.04 6.30
C VAL A 156 -4.45 -19.85 7.41
N LYS A 157 -4.02 -19.52 8.64
CA LYS A 157 -4.92 -19.19 9.77
C LYS A 157 -5.81 -17.99 9.46
N ASP A 158 -5.25 -16.89 8.94
CA ASP A 158 -6.00 -15.67 8.60
C ASP A 158 -5.20 -14.77 7.63
N ASN A 159 -5.48 -14.83 6.33
CA ASN A 159 -4.78 -14.03 5.32
C ASN A 159 -5.14 -12.53 5.33
N SER A 160 -6.12 -12.12 6.14
CA SER A 160 -6.43 -10.70 6.35
C SER A 160 -5.49 -10.03 7.35
N LYS A 161 -4.80 -10.84 8.18
CA LYS A 161 -3.90 -10.39 9.24
C LYS A 161 -2.45 -10.80 9.02
N TYR A 162 -2.22 -11.92 8.35
CA TYR A 162 -0.91 -12.54 8.23
C TYR A 162 -0.55 -12.79 6.77
N LEU A 163 0.74 -12.89 6.50
CA LEU A 163 1.29 -13.03 5.15
C LEU A 163 2.43 -14.05 5.12
N PRO A 164 2.64 -14.74 3.99
CA PRO A 164 3.87 -15.48 3.79
C PRO A 164 5.06 -14.50 3.83
N ILE A 165 6.27 -15.01 4.07
CA ILE A 165 7.47 -14.19 4.10
C ILE A 165 8.54 -14.78 3.19
N ALA A 166 9.18 -13.91 2.40
CA ALA A 166 10.33 -14.23 1.56
C ALA A 166 11.47 -13.27 1.92
N PRO A 167 12.26 -13.56 2.98
CA PRO A 167 13.08 -12.56 3.65
C PRO A 167 14.00 -11.74 2.75
N LEU A 168 14.73 -12.37 1.83
CA LEU A 168 15.66 -11.65 0.96
C LEU A 168 14.96 -10.66 0.02
N TYR A 169 13.81 -11.05 -0.56
CA TYR A 169 13.06 -10.20 -1.48
C TYR A 169 12.34 -9.08 -0.75
N LEU A 170 11.69 -9.38 0.39
CA LEU A 170 10.94 -8.37 1.11
C LEU A 170 11.85 -7.38 1.86
N ASP A 171 12.98 -7.84 2.42
CA ASP A 171 14.01 -6.94 2.97
C ASP A 171 14.49 -5.96 1.88
N ARG A 172 14.71 -6.45 0.65
CA ARG A 172 15.11 -5.59 -0.48
C ARG A 172 14.01 -4.63 -0.91
N SER A 173 12.76 -5.09 -0.92
CA SER A 173 11.61 -4.23 -1.22
C SER A 173 11.46 -3.09 -0.21
N PHE A 174 11.64 -3.37 1.07
CA PHE A 174 11.60 -2.35 2.12
C PHE A 174 12.72 -1.33 1.97
N GLU A 175 13.94 -1.75 1.60
CA GLU A 175 15.02 -0.80 1.28
C GLU A 175 14.65 0.14 0.12
N LEU A 176 14.04 -0.40 -0.95
CA LEU A 176 13.58 0.39 -2.11
C LEU A 176 12.49 1.41 -1.72
N LEU A 177 11.82 1.19 -0.60
CA LEU A 177 10.75 2.01 -0.03
C LEU A 177 11.20 2.84 1.19
N GLY A 178 12.51 2.89 1.46
CA GLY A 178 13.09 3.73 2.53
C GLY A 178 13.00 3.15 3.94
N VAL A 179 12.71 1.85 4.07
CA VAL A 179 12.56 1.17 5.36
C VAL A 179 13.76 0.26 5.63
N ASP A 180 14.48 0.52 6.73
CA ASP A 180 15.52 -0.38 7.24
C ASP A 180 14.91 -1.48 8.12
N LEU A 181 14.21 -2.42 7.50
CA LEU A 181 13.69 -3.62 8.15
C LEU A 181 14.39 -4.87 7.60
N LYS A 182 14.97 -5.66 8.51
CA LYS A 182 15.58 -6.96 8.19
C LYS A 182 14.79 -8.09 8.81
N THR A 183 14.40 -9.05 7.99
CA THR A 183 13.68 -10.26 8.40
C THR A 183 14.55 -11.51 8.24
N ASN A 184 15.59 -11.44 7.39
CA ASN A 184 16.51 -12.55 7.21
C ASN A 184 17.22 -12.92 8.54
N LYS A 185 17.13 -14.20 8.91
CA LYS A 185 17.67 -14.75 10.18
C LYS A 185 17.10 -14.09 11.46
N ARG A 186 15.98 -13.35 11.38
CA ARG A 186 15.34 -12.67 12.54
C ARG A 186 13.98 -13.25 12.93
N CYS A 187 13.81 -14.57 12.79
CA CYS A 187 12.57 -15.27 13.13
C CYS A 187 12.16 -15.05 14.60
N SER A 188 11.12 -14.26 14.81
CA SER A 188 10.49 -13.92 16.09
C SER A 188 9.13 -13.28 15.82
N TRP A 189 8.21 -13.31 16.78
CA TRP A 189 6.93 -12.62 16.66
C TRP A 189 7.12 -11.12 16.49
N GLU A 190 8.04 -10.51 17.25
CA GLU A 190 8.30 -9.07 17.19
C GLU A 190 8.72 -8.65 15.78
N ASN A 191 9.66 -9.37 15.17
CA ASN A 191 10.10 -9.08 13.81
C ASN A 191 8.99 -9.32 12.77
N TYR A 192 8.21 -10.39 12.94
CA TYR A 192 7.11 -10.72 12.02
C TYR A 192 6.01 -9.65 12.08
N SER A 193 5.71 -9.14 13.27
CA SER A 193 4.74 -8.06 13.46
C SER A 193 5.19 -6.75 12.80
N LEU A 194 6.50 -6.43 12.82
CA LEU A 194 7.05 -5.27 12.11
C LEU A 194 6.98 -5.46 10.59
N TYR A 195 7.20 -6.68 10.11
CA TYR A 195 7.02 -7.04 8.71
C TYR A 195 5.57 -6.82 8.25
N ILE A 196 4.59 -7.36 8.99
CA ILE A 196 3.17 -7.15 8.68
C ILE A 196 2.81 -5.67 8.75
N TYR A 197 3.35 -4.93 9.72
CA TYR A 197 3.14 -3.49 9.82
C TYR A 197 3.65 -2.75 8.57
N ALA A 198 4.88 -3.04 8.11
CA ALA A 198 5.45 -2.43 6.91
C ALA A 198 4.59 -2.70 5.66
N VAL A 199 4.10 -3.93 5.49
CA VAL A 199 3.20 -4.26 4.37
C VAL A 199 1.83 -3.58 4.51
N ASN A 200 1.33 -3.39 5.73
CA ASN A 200 0.10 -2.64 5.96
C ASN A 200 0.26 -1.15 5.62
N GLU A 201 1.42 -0.53 5.88
CA GLU A 201 1.69 0.83 5.42
C GLU A 201 1.63 0.91 3.89
N ILE A 202 2.26 -0.04 3.19
CA ILE A 202 2.17 -0.15 1.71
C ILE A 202 0.70 -0.28 1.27
N LYS A 203 -0.10 -1.12 1.93
CA LYS A 203 -1.54 -1.28 1.65
C LYS A 203 -2.28 0.05 1.77
N LEU A 204 -2.04 0.82 2.83
CA LEU A 204 -2.69 2.11 3.05
C LEU A 204 -2.32 3.09 1.92
N MET A 205 -1.05 3.16 1.55
CA MET A 205 -0.58 4.03 0.48
C MET A 205 -1.12 3.62 -0.90
N LEU A 206 -1.19 2.32 -1.20
CA LEU A 206 -1.81 1.81 -2.43
C LEU A 206 -3.33 2.11 -2.47
N THR A 207 -4.01 1.97 -1.33
CA THR A 207 -5.45 2.29 -1.19
C THR A 207 -5.71 3.74 -1.52
N GLU A 208 -4.87 4.65 -1.02
CA GLU A 208 -4.93 6.08 -1.34
C GLU A 208 -4.64 6.32 -2.84
N ALA A 209 -3.54 5.77 -3.35
CA ALA A 209 -3.10 6.00 -4.72
C ALA A 209 -4.07 5.48 -5.79
N LEU A 210 -4.79 4.39 -5.50
CA LEU A 210 -5.78 3.78 -6.40
C LEU A 210 -7.22 4.17 -6.10
N SER A 211 -7.48 4.88 -5.00
CA SER A 211 -8.84 5.19 -4.52
C SER A 211 -9.74 3.94 -4.45
N SER A 212 -9.16 2.79 -4.08
CA SER A 212 -9.84 1.49 -4.03
C SER A 212 -9.34 0.67 -2.86
N ASN A 213 -10.16 -0.29 -2.38
CA ASN A 213 -9.76 -1.14 -1.26
C ASN A 213 -8.71 -2.17 -1.71
N ILE A 214 -7.54 -2.15 -1.07
CA ILE A 214 -6.42 -3.05 -1.38
C ILE A 214 -6.30 -4.11 -0.27
N SER A 215 -6.17 -5.39 -0.65
CA SER A 215 -5.96 -6.43 0.34
C SER A 215 -4.52 -6.40 0.87
N LEU A 216 -4.28 -7.02 2.03
CA LEU A 216 -2.93 -7.15 2.57
C LEU A 216 -2.04 -7.99 1.63
N LEU A 217 -2.63 -8.97 0.94
CA LEU A 217 -1.92 -9.84 0.01
C LEU A 217 -1.53 -9.13 -1.28
N ASP A 218 -2.34 -8.19 -1.77
CA ASP A 218 -1.99 -7.36 -2.93
C ASP A 218 -0.83 -6.43 -2.62
N ALA A 219 -0.82 -5.81 -1.43
CA ALA A 219 0.31 -5.00 -0.96
C ALA A 219 1.59 -5.83 -0.83
N HIS A 220 1.48 -7.06 -0.33
CA HIS A 220 2.60 -8.01 -0.33
C HIS A 220 3.08 -8.35 -1.75
N SER A 221 2.16 -8.58 -2.69
CA SER A 221 2.48 -8.87 -4.09
C SER A 221 3.17 -7.69 -4.78
N PHE A 222 2.72 -6.46 -4.56
CA PHE A 222 3.44 -5.26 -4.98
C PHE A 222 4.89 -5.24 -4.47
N ALA A 223 5.06 -5.40 -3.15
CA ALA A 223 6.39 -5.38 -2.53
C ALA A 223 7.29 -6.49 -3.10
N TRP A 224 6.75 -7.69 -3.29
CA TRP A 224 7.48 -8.81 -3.87
C TRP A 224 7.89 -8.53 -5.32
N MET A 225 6.98 -8.03 -6.16
CA MET A 225 7.25 -7.73 -7.58
C MET A 225 8.35 -6.67 -7.76
N LEU A 226 8.41 -5.65 -6.90
CA LEU A 226 9.48 -4.64 -6.94
C LEU A 226 10.87 -5.28 -6.93
N SER A 227 11.14 -6.18 -5.97
CA SER A 227 12.45 -6.78 -5.78
C SER A 227 12.68 -8.03 -6.63
N ALA A 228 11.67 -8.88 -6.80
CA ALA A 228 11.83 -10.17 -7.44
C ALA A 228 11.77 -10.10 -8.97
N GLN A 229 11.07 -9.10 -9.52
CA GLN A 229 10.85 -8.93 -10.96
C GLN A 229 11.43 -7.61 -11.47
N MET A 230 10.92 -6.46 -10.99
CA MET A 230 11.23 -5.15 -11.58
C MET A 230 12.71 -4.78 -11.42
N GLU A 231 13.30 -5.04 -10.25
CA GLU A 231 14.73 -4.80 -10.02
C GLU A 231 15.60 -5.55 -11.02
N LYS A 232 15.33 -6.84 -11.23
CA LYS A 232 16.08 -7.69 -12.17
C LYS A 232 15.97 -7.21 -13.61
N GLN A 233 14.84 -6.59 -13.96
CA GLN A 233 14.57 -6.08 -15.30
C GLN A 233 14.99 -4.61 -15.49
N GLY A 234 15.55 -3.96 -14.46
CA GLY A 234 15.91 -2.54 -14.51
C GLY A 234 14.70 -1.62 -14.68
N LYS A 235 13.53 -2.03 -14.17
CA LYS A 235 12.25 -1.32 -14.31
C LYS A 235 11.85 -0.51 -13.07
N LEU A 236 12.73 -0.42 -12.07
CA LEU A 236 12.53 0.43 -10.90
C LEU A 236 12.70 1.91 -11.25
N ALA A 237 12.09 2.77 -10.44
CA ALA A 237 12.32 4.21 -10.55
C ALA A 237 13.75 4.57 -10.14
N ASP A 238 14.37 5.49 -10.89
CA ASP A 238 15.64 6.08 -10.46
C ASP A 238 15.41 7.04 -9.30
N THR A 239 16.01 6.70 -8.16
CA THR A 239 15.88 7.41 -6.89
C THR A 239 17.25 7.82 -6.33
N LYS A 240 18.33 7.65 -7.10
CA LYS A 240 19.70 7.91 -6.65
C LYS A 240 19.91 9.34 -6.20
N GLU A 241 19.37 10.31 -6.95
CA GLU A 241 19.45 11.73 -6.61
C GLU A 241 18.78 12.00 -5.26
N TYR A 242 17.55 11.50 -5.06
CA TYR A 242 16.82 11.63 -3.79
C TYR A 242 17.57 10.98 -2.61
N LEU A 243 18.13 9.79 -2.82
CA LEU A 243 18.90 9.09 -1.79
C LEU A 243 20.23 9.78 -1.46
N SER A 244 20.75 10.62 -2.35
CA SER A 244 21.96 11.41 -2.14
C SER A 244 21.72 12.71 -1.34
N LEU A 245 20.47 13.14 -1.19
CA LEU A 245 20.09 14.31 -0.39
C LEU A 245 20.31 14.07 1.10
N SER A 246 20.53 15.16 1.84
CA SER A 246 20.55 15.12 3.30
C SER A 246 19.18 14.77 3.88
N ASP A 247 19.16 14.27 5.12
CA ASP A 247 17.91 13.93 5.81
C ASP A 247 16.97 15.15 5.92
N THR A 248 17.51 16.36 6.09
CA THR A 248 16.70 17.59 6.17
C THR A 248 16.02 17.93 4.84
N GLU A 249 16.73 17.73 3.72
CA GLU A 249 16.17 17.96 2.37
C GLU A 249 15.11 16.90 2.03
N ARG A 250 15.38 15.63 2.34
CA ARG A 250 14.39 14.56 2.20
C ARG A 250 13.14 14.82 3.04
N ASP A 251 13.32 15.18 4.30
CA ASP A 251 12.22 15.56 5.19
C ASP A 251 11.38 16.71 4.63
N ALA A 252 12.02 17.72 4.03
CA ALA A 252 11.31 18.83 3.40
C ALA A 252 10.48 18.37 2.19
N ILE A 253 11.02 17.47 1.36
CA ILE A 253 10.31 16.88 0.21
C ILE A 253 9.14 16.02 0.69
N VAL A 254 9.36 15.15 1.67
CA VAL A 254 8.32 14.29 2.24
C VAL A 254 7.22 15.13 2.89
N LYS A 255 7.57 16.13 3.70
CA LYS A 255 6.59 17.06 4.31
C LYS A 255 5.82 17.85 3.25
N SER A 256 6.45 18.23 2.14
CA SER A 256 5.75 18.83 1.00
C SER A 256 4.68 17.88 0.45
N ARG A 257 5.03 16.60 0.23
CA ARG A 257 4.14 15.58 -0.34
C ARG A 257 2.98 15.24 0.60
N ILE A 258 3.29 14.96 1.87
CA ILE A 258 2.27 14.71 2.90
C ILE A 258 1.35 15.93 3.03
N GLY A 259 1.92 17.13 3.05
CA GLY A 259 1.18 18.39 3.09
C GLY A 259 0.21 18.53 1.91
N GLN A 260 0.62 18.15 0.70
CA GLN A 260 -0.25 18.16 -0.50
C GLN A 260 -1.38 17.11 -0.43
N GLY A 261 -1.10 15.90 0.07
CA GLY A 261 -2.11 14.85 0.26
C GLY A 261 -3.16 15.23 1.31
N GLN A 262 -2.72 15.68 2.50
CA GLN A 262 -3.60 16.20 3.54
C GLN A 262 -4.41 17.40 3.06
N PHE A 263 -3.75 18.34 2.38
CA PHE A 263 -4.41 19.51 1.80
C PHE A 263 -5.52 19.11 0.83
N ARG A 264 -5.26 18.16 -0.08
CA ARG A 264 -6.29 17.64 -0.99
C ARG A 264 -7.47 17.05 -0.24
N LYS A 265 -7.21 16.22 0.78
CA LYS A 265 -8.27 15.61 1.58
C LYS A 265 -9.13 16.67 2.28
N SER A 266 -8.49 17.65 2.93
CA SER A 266 -9.20 18.77 3.56
C SER A 266 -10.01 19.61 2.57
N LEU A 267 -9.53 19.79 1.33
CA LEU A 267 -10.30 20.46 0.30
C LEU A 267 -11.49 19.64 -0.19
N ILE A 268 -11.36 18.32 -0.31
CA ILE A 268 -12.50 17.45 -0.65
C ILE A 268 -13.57 17.52 0.45
N GLU A 269 -13.17 17.47 1.72
CA GLU A 269 -14.09 17.61 2.86
C GLU A 269 -14.77 18.99 2.87
N TYR A 270 -14.01 20.05 2.63
CA TYR A 270 -14.52 21.43 2.67
C TYR A 270 -15.41 21.78 1.46
N TRP A 271 -14.98 21.47 0.24
CA TRP A 271 -15.70 21.83 -0.98
C TRP A 271 -16.74 20.80 -1.40
N SER A 272 -16.53 19.51 -1.09
CA SER A 272 -17.34 18.34 -1.50
C SER A 272 -17.53 18.11 -3.01
N LYS A 273 -17.29 19.12 -3.84
CA LYS A 273 -17.47 19.15 -5.30
C LYS A 273 -16.57 20.23 -5.89
N CYS A 274 -16.44 20.29 -7.21
CA CYS A 274 -15.76 21.39 -7.87
C CYS A 274 -16.33 22.73 -7.39
N ALA A 275 -15.45 23.64 -6.96
CA ALA A 275 -15.78 24.92 -6.35
C ALA A 275 -16.59 25.84 -7.27
N ILE A 276 -16.64 25.53 -8.57
CA ILE A 276 -17.30 26.33 -9.61
C ILE A 276 -18.37 25.52 -10.35
N THR A 277 -18.00 24.40 -10.96
CA THR A 277 -18.92 23.62 -11.82
C THR A 277 -19.83 22.68 -11.05
N GLY A 278 -19.48 22.37 -9.79
CA GLY A 278 -20.25 21.47 -8.94
C GLY A 278 -20.07 19.98 -9.27
N CYS A 279 -19.13 19.63 -10.16
CA CYS A 279 -18.78 18.23 -10.43
C CYS A 279 -18.38 17.50 -9.13
N GLN A 280 -18.98 16.34 -8.88
CA GLN A 280 -18.76 15.54 -7.65
C GLN A 280 -17.80 14.36 -7.86
N LYS A 281 -17.32 14.12 -9.09
CA LYS A 281 -16.41 13.02 -9.37
C LYS A 281 -14.99 13.39 -8.94
N HIS A 282 -14.67 13.16 -7.65
CA HIS A 282 -13.43 13.65 -7.02
C HIS A 282 -12.16 13.17 -7.72
N GLU A 283 -12.17 12.00 -8.36
CA GLU A 283 -11.01 11.48 -9.09
C GLU A 283 -10.60 12.38 -10.28
N LEU A 284 -11.54 13.16 -10.81
CA LEU A 284 -11.29 14.11 -11.89
C LEU A 284 -10.89 15.51 -11.38
N LEU A 285 -11.07 15.80 -10.09
CA LEU A 285 -10.83 17.13 -9.55
C LEU A 285 -9.39 17.31 -9.08
N LYS A 286 -8.90 18.54 -9.16
CA LYS A 286 -7.57 18.95 -8.72
C LYS A 286 -7.66 19.86 -7.50
N ALA A 287 -6.73 19.67 -6.57
CA ALA A 287 -6.57 20.52 -5.39
C ALA A 287 -5.54 21.61 -5.75
N SER A 288 -6.03 22.75 -6.22
CA SER A 288 -5.19 23.88 -6.65
C SER A 288 -4.91 24.80 -5.45
N HIS A 289 -3.66 25.24 -5.29
CA HIS A 289 -3.30 26.29 -4.34
C HIS A 289 -3.60 27.67 -4.93
N ILE A 290 -4.27 28.53 -4.17
CA ILE A 290 -4.51 29.93 -4.59
C ILE A 290 -3.20 30.72 -4.60
N LYS A 291 -2.47 30.72 -3.48
CA LYS A 291 -1.09 31.17 -3.41
C LYS A 291 -0.19 29.95 -3.63
N PRO A 292 0.65 29.91 -4.68
CA PRO A 292 1.46 28.76 -5.04
C PRO A 292 2.26 28.23 -3.86
N TRP A 293 2.37 26.90 -3.79
CA TRP A 293 3.06 26.21 -2.71
C TRP A 293 4.50 26.73 -2.49
N SER A 294 5.23 26.98 -3.58
CA SER A 294 6.62 27.49 -3.56
C SER A 294 6.77 28.89 -2.97
N ARG A 295 5.68 29.67 -2.91
CA ARG A 295 5.64 31.03 -2.36
C ARG A 295 4.89 31.11 -1.03
N SER A 296 4.34 29.99 -0.57
CA SER A 296 3.56 29.88 0.65
C SER A 296 4.43 29.55 1.87
N GLU A 297 4.11 30.17 3.00
CA GLU A 297 4.64 29.80 4.32
C GLU A 297 4.13 28.41 4.74
N PRO A 298 4.80 27.69 5.65
CA PRO A 298 4.40 26.34 6.07
C PRO A 298 2.92 26.21 6.47
N ILE A 299 2.40 27.18 7.24
CA ILE A 299 0.99 27.20 7.66
C ILE A 299 0.02 27.45 6.50
N GLU A 300 0.46 28.17 5.47
CA GLU A 300 -0.36 28.48 4.29
C GLU A 300 -0.44 27.28 3.33
N ARG A 301 0.58 26.43 3.29
CA ARG A 301 0.63 25.24 2.41
C ARG A 301 -0.42 24.19 2.76
N ILE A 302 -0.81 24.12 4.03
CA ILE A 302 -1.81 23.19 4.56
C ILE A 302 -3.16 23.87 4.84
N SER A 303 -3.25 25.19 4.64
CA SER A 303 -4.47 25.95 4.92
C SER A 303 -5.53 25.64 3.88
N LEU A 304 -6.69 25.12 4.30
CA LEU A 304 -7.84 24.85 3.42
C LEU A 304 -8.32 26.12 2.67
N TYR A 305 -8.14 27.30 3.27
CA TYR A 305 -8.50 28.58 2.66
C TYR A 305 -7.54 29.04 1.57
N ASN A 306 -6.35 28.42 1.48
CA ASN A 306 -5.40 28.62 0.39
C ASN A 306 -5.64 27.65 -0.77
N GLY A 307 -6.84 27.06 -0.87
CA GLY A 307 -7.08 26.00 -1.83
C GLY A 307 -8.47 25.99 -2.45
N LEU A 308 -8.51 25.64 -3.73
CA LEU A 308 -9.72 25.44 -4.51
C LEU A 308 -9.74 24.01 -5.05
N LEU A 309 -10.91 23.37 -4.99
CA LEU A 309 -11.13 22.08 -5.66
C LEU A 309 -11.69 22.36 -7.05
N LEU A 310 -10.92 22.16 -8.11
CA LEU A 310 -11.25 22.59 -9.48
C LEU A 310 -11.33 21.42 -10.46
N SER A 311 -12.09 21.59 -11.55
CA SER A 311 -11.99 20.66 -12.69
C SER A 311 -10.67 20.89 -13.45
N PRO A 312 -10.15 19.92 -14.21
CA PRO A 312 -8.83 20.03 -14.83
C PRO A 312 -8.63 21.27 -15.72
N ASN A 313 -9.67 21.65 -16.47
CA ASN A 313 -9.61 22.83 -17.33
C ASN A 313 -9.52 24.13 -16.50
N LEU A 314 -10.31 24.23 -15.42
CA LEU A 314 -10.34 25.40 -14.55
C LEU A 314 -9.04 25.53 -13.75
N ASP A 315 -8.54 24.41 -13.23
CA ASP A 315 -7.24 24.29 -12.57
C ASP A 315 -6.11 24.82 -13.47
N SER A 316 -6.02 24.30 -14.70
CA SER A 316 -5.00 24.71 -15.66
C SER A 316 -5.07 26.20 -16.01
N CYS A 317 -6.28 26.74 -16.19
CA CYS A 317 -6.47 28.16 -16.50
C CYS A 317 -6.15 29.07 -15.32
N PHE A 318 -6.47 28.63 -14.10
CA PHE A 318 -6.23 29.39 -12.88
C PHE A 318 -4.73 29.43 -12.56
N ASP A 319 -4.07 28.27 -12.53
CA ASP A 319 -2.63 28.15 -12.27
C ASP A 319 -1.78 28.90 -13.30
N SER A 320 -2.24 28.95 -14.56
CA SER A 320 -1.58 29.70 -15.65
C SER A 320 -1.93 31.19 -15.69
N GLY A 321 -2.77 31.67 -14.76
CA GLY A 321 -3.14 33.08 -14.63
C GLY A 321 -4.15 33.59 -15.66
N PHE A 322 -4.78 32.72 -16.46
CA PHE A 322 -5.81 33.11 -17.43
C PHE A 322 -7.16 33.39 -16.77
N ILE A 323 -7.42 32.82 -15.59
CA ILE A 323 -8.58 33.16 -14.76
C ILE A 323 -8.15 33.46 -13.32
N SER A 324 -8.95 34.24 -12.61
CA SER A 324 -8.86 34.44 -11.16
C SER A 324 -10.26 34.70 -10.59
N PHE A 325 -10.36 35.11 -9.32
CA PHE A 325 -11.63 35.47 -8.70
C PHE A 325 -11.52 36.80 -7.95
N ASP A 326 -12.55 37.62 -8.04
CA ASP A 326 -12.67 38.82 -7.21
C ASP A 326 -13.04 38.47 -5.76
N ASP A 327 -13.13 39.47 -4.89
CA ASP A 327 -13.41 39.26 -3.46
C ASP A 327 -14.83 38.78 -3.16
N SER A 328 -15.72 38.82 -4.16
CA SER A 328 -17.07 38.22 -4.10
C SER A 328 -17.08 36.78 -4.61
N GLY A 329 -15.95 36.28 -5.12
CA GLY A 329 -15.82 34.96 -5.71
C GLY A 329 -16.28 34.87 -7.16
N LYS A 330 -16.59 36.01 -7.82
CA LYS A 330 -16.93 36.02 -9.25
C LYS A 330 -15.66 35.84 -10.07
N ILE A 331 -15.75 35.06 -11.14
CA ILE A 331 -14.61 34.80 -12.03
C ILE A 331 -14.14 36.08 -12.71
N MET A 332 -12.82 36.20 -12.83
CA MET A 332 -12.13 37.21 -13.63
C MET A 332 -11.41 36.48 -14.75
N VAL A 333 -11.56 36.93 -15.98
CA VAL A 333 -10.95 36.31 -17.15
C VAL A 333 -9.92 37.28 -17.73
N SER A 334 -8.73 36.79 -18.04
CA SER A 334 -7.66 37.57 -18.66
C SER A 334 -8.02 37.88 -20.12
N ASN A 335 -7.65 39.08 -20.59
CA ASN A 335 -7.83 39.47 -21.99
C ASN A 335 -6.97 38.64 -22.98
N GLU A 336 -6.00 37.86 -22.48
CA GLU A 336 -5.27 36.89 -23.30
C GLU A 336 -6.09 35.64 -23.66
N LEU A 337 -7.24 35.42 -23.01
CA LEU A 337 -8.13 34.29 -23.29
C LEU A 337 -9.34 34.76 -24.11
N ASN A 338 -9.33 34.50 -25.43
CA ASN A 338 -10.41 34.92 -26.32
C ASN A 338 -11.69 34.09 -26.09
N GLU A 339 -12.84 34.60 -26.55
CA GLU A 339 -14.13 33.94 -26.34
C GLU A 339 -14.24 32.52 -26.93
N LYS A 340 -13.52 32.24 -28.03
CA LYS A 340 -13.55 30.92 -28.65
C LYS A 340 -12.90 29.90 -27.71
N ASP A 341 -11.75 30.24 -27.16
CA ASP A 341 -11.02 29.40 -26.21
C ASP A 341 -11.78 29.28 -24.89
N MET A 342 -12.39 30.37 -24.40
CA MET A 342 -13.30 30.31 -23.25
C MET A 342 -14.40 29.27 -23.45
N ARG A 343 -15.10 29.30 -24.60
CA ARG A 343 -16.15 28.31 -24.91
C ARG A 343 -15.60 26.89 -24.98
N SER A 344 -14.45 26.68 -25.60
CA SER A 344 -13.80 25.36 -25.69
C SER A 344 -13.36 24.82 -24.32
N LEU A 345 -12.98 25.69 -23.40
CA LEU A 345 -12.57 25.33 -22.04
C LEU A 345 -13.75 25.26 -21.06
N GLY A 346 -14.95 25.66 -21.50
CA GLY A 346 -16.15 25.70 -20.68
C GLY A 346 -16.16 26.84 -19.66
N ILE A 347 -15.51 27.97 -19.94
CA ILE A 347 -15.44 29.15 -19.08
C ILE A 347 -16.49 30.16 -19.51
N GLN A 348 -17.24 30.68 -18.53
CA GLN A 348 -18.28 31.71 -18.72
C GLN A 348 -18.07 32.85 -17.72
N ASN A 349 -18.38 34.09 -18.11
CA ASN A 349 -18.15 35.28 -17.28
C ASN A 349 -19.04 35.35 -16.02
N GLU A 350 -20.10 34.55 -15.98
CA GLU A 350 -21.06 34.47 -14.90
C GLU A 350 -20.63 33.46 -13.82
N MET A 351 -19.56 32.70 -14.06
CA MET A 351 -19.08 31.70 -13.12
C MET A 351 -18.64 32.35 -11.80
N LYS A 352 -18.89 31.64 -10.70
CA LYS A 352 -18.50 32.06 -9.37
C LYS A 352 -18.20 30.87 -8.48
N LEU A 353 -17.39 31.10 -7.45
CA LEU A 353 -17.17 30.14 -6.39
C LEU A 353 -18.48 29.91 -5.61
N PHE A 354 -18.79 28.65 -5.29
CA PHE A 354 -19.97 28.31 -4.49
C PHE A 354 -19.91 28.86 -3.06
N ARG A 355 -18.70 28.98 -2.53
CA ARG A 355 -18.42 29.41 -1.17
C ARG A 355 -17.18 30.30 -1.19
N ILE A 356 -17.20 31.38 -0.44
CA ILE A 356 -16.01 32.22 -0.22
C ILE A 356 -16.08 32.75 1.21
N GLU A 357 -15.00 32.53 1.94
CA GLU A 357 -14.83 33.00 3.32
C GLU A 357 -13.77 34.11 3.36
N PRO A 358 -13.80 35.03 4.33
CA PRO A 358 -12.82 36.13 4.44
C PRO A 358 -11.36 35.68 4.37
N GLU A 359 -11.05 34.48 4.87
CA GLU A 359 -9.71 33.89 4.91
C GLU A 359 -9.14 33.57 3.52
N HIS A 360 -10.00 33.36 2.50
CA HIS A 360 -9.54 33.15 1.12
C HIS A 360 -9.00 34.44 0.51
N ARG A 361 -9.49 35.61 0.96
CA ARG A 361 -9.25 36.89 0.30
C ARG A 361 -7.77 37.23 0.19
N LYS A 362 -6.99 37.02 1.25
CA LYS A 362 -5.54 37.29 1.23
C LYS A 362 -4.81 36.49 0.17
N TYR A 363 -5.24 35.24 -0.08
CA TYR A 363 -4.64 34.39 -1.09
C TYR A 363 -5.11 34.81 -2.49
N LEU A 364 -6.41 35.12 -2.66
CA LEU A 364 -6.95 35.59 -3.95
C LEU A 364 -6.34 36.94 -4.36
N VAL A 365 -6.11 37.85 -3.41
CA VAL A 365 -5.37 39.10 -3.64
C VAL A 365 -3.97 38.78 -4.18
N TYR A 366 -3.22 37.89 -3.50
CA TYR A 366 -1.90 37.47 -3.97
C TYR A 366 -1.96 36.92 -5.39
N HIS A 367 -2.91 36.02 -5.68
CA HIS A 367 -3.07 35.43 -7.01
C HIS A 367 -3.34 36.50 -8.07
N ARG A 368 -4.25 37.44 -7.80
CA ARG A 368 -4.56 38.56 -8.71
C ARG A 368 -3.35 39.46 -8.94
N GLU A 369 -2.49 39.64 -7.95
CA GLU A 369 -1.33 40.54 -8.05
C GLU A 369 -0.11 39.91 -8.71
N ASN A 370 0.10 38.61 -8.53
CA ASN A 370 1.37 37.96 -8.88
C ASN A 370 1.26 36.89 -9.98
N ILE A 371 0.05 36.41 -10.29
CA ILE A 371 -0.17 35.25 -11.16
C ILE A 371 -1.14 35.59 -12.28
N PHE A 372 -2.27 36.22 -11.93
CA PHE A 372 -3.27 36.63 -12.91
C PHE A 372 -2.65 37.56 -13.94
N LYS A 373 -2.82 37.20 -15.21
CA LYS A 373 -2.30 37.96 -16.34
C LYS A 373 -3.18 39.20 -16.54
N LYS A 374 -2.80 40.26 -15.84
CA LYS A 374 -3.35 41.61 -16.00
C LYS A 374 -2.91 42.15 -17.36
N SER A 375 -3.85 42.81 -18.04
CA SER A 375 -3.53 43.63 -19.22
C SER A 375 -2.69 44.83 -18.85
#